data_AF-A0A355WKG1-F1
#
_entry.id   AF-A0A355WKG1-F1
#
_cell.length_a   1.000
_cell.length_b   1.000
_cell.length_c   1.000
_cell.angle_alpha   90.00
_cell.angle_beta   90.00
_cell.angle_gamma   90.00
#
_symmetry.space_group_name_H-M   'P 1'
#
loop_
_entity.id
_entity.type
_entity.pdbx_description
1 polymer ?
#
loop_
_entity_poly.entity_id
_entity_poly.type
_entity_poly.pdbx_seq_one_letter_code
_entity_poly.pdbx_strand_id
1 'polypeptide(L)'
;MKPSLLITRPLPAPVIDAARAVCDVTVAQNNDPWPVAATGRALAQYDAILATLGDTFSAPAFAAQPANKCRLLANFGVGYNHIDVVTA
;
A
#
# COMPACT_ATOMS: atom_id res chain seq x y z
N MET A 1 -17.16 11.25 1.16
CA MET A 1 -16.34 10.67 0.08
C MET A 1 -15.81 9.32 0.55
N LYS A 2 -15.60 8.35 -0.36
CA LYS A 2 -14.97 7.07 -0.01
C LYS A 2 -13.45 7.29 0.19
N PRO A 3 -12.78 6.54 1.09
CA PRO A 3 -11.33 6.62 1.22
C PRO A 3 -10.64 6.03 -0.02
N SER A 4 -9.50 6.60 -0.41
CA SER A 4 -8.68 6.11 -1.51
C SER A 4 -7.82 4.92 -1.07
N LEU A 5 -7.87 3.82 -1.83
CA LEU A 5 -7.12 2.60 -1.56
C LEU A 5 -6.23 2.24 -2.75
N LEU A 6 -4.93 2.07 -2.49
CA LEU A 6 -4.00 1.45 -3.44
C LEU A 6 -3.88 -0.04 -3.14
N ILE A 7 -4.03 -0.89 -4.17
CA ILE A 7 -3.63 -2.30 -4.14
C ILE A 7 -2.37 -2.43 -5.00
N THR A 8 -1.25 -2.83 -4.41
CA THR A 8 0.08 -2.74 -5.06
C THR A 8 0.32 -3.80 -6.14
N ARG A 9 -0.58 -4.79 -6.28
CA ARG A 9 -0.55 -5.84 -7.31
C ARG A 9 -1.96 -6.26 -7.75
N PRO A 10 -2.11 -6.89 -8.92
CA PRO A 10 -3.35 -7.60 -9.27
C PRO A 10 -3.63 -8.72 -8.26
N LEU A 11 -4.76 -8.61 -7.55
CA LEU A 11 -5.26 -9.64 -6.63
C LEU A 11 -6.48 -10.36 -7.22
N PRO A 12 -6.91 -11.51 -6.64
CA PRO A 12 -8.12 -12.19 -7.09
C PRO A 12 -9.34 -11.25 -7.12
N ALA A 13 -10.17 -11.38 -8.14
CA ALA A 13 -11.34 -10.51 -8.37
C ALA A 13 -12.23 -10.32 -7.12
N PRO A 14 -12.55 -11.36 -6.32
CA PRO A 14 -13.36 -11.17 -5.11
C PRO A 14 -12.77 -10.19 -4.09
N VAL A 15 -11.43 -10.09 -4.00
CA VAL A 15 -10.75 -9.13 -3.11
C VAL A 15 -10.92 -7.71 -3.64
N ILE A 16 -10.73 -7.52 -4.94
CA ILE A 16 -10.85 -6.20 -5.59
C ILE A 16 -12.31 -5.72 -5.54
N ASP A 17 -13.27 -6.60 -5.78
CA ASP A 17 -14.70 -6.28 -5.75
C ASP A 17 -15.15 -5.88 -4.34
N ALA A 18 -14.72 -6.63 -3.31
CA ALA A 18 -14.97 -6.28 -1.92
C ALA A 18 -14.37 -4.91 -1.54
N ALA A 19 -13.14 -4.63 -2.00
CA ALA A 19 -12.49 -3.34 -1.77
C ALA A 19 -13.24 -2.17 -2.45
N ARG A 20 -13.68 -2.34 -3.70
CA ARG A 20 -14.43 -1.32 -4.47
C ARG A 20 -15.81 -1.01 -3.88
N ALA A 21 -16.41 -1.95 -3.15
CA ALA A 21 -17.65 -1.70 -2.45
C ALA A 21 -17.51 -0.54 -1.43
N VAL A 22 -16.35 -0.41 -0.78
CA VAL A 22 -16.13 0.51 0.35
C VAL A 22 -15.12 1.63 0.09
N CYS A 23 -14.21 1.47 -0.87
CA CYS A 23 -13.13 2.41 -1.18
C CYS A 23 -13.14 2.86 -2.66
N ASP A 24 -12.46 3.98 -2.94
CA ASP A 24 -12.06 4.35 -4.29
C ASP A 24 -10.72 3.68 -4.61
N VAL A 25 -10.75 2.62 -5.44
CA VAL A 25 -9.64 1.67 -5.57
C VAL A 25 -8.79 1.90 -6.82
N THR A 26 -7.49 2.07 -6.62
CA THR A 26 -6.45 1.96 -7.66
C THR A 26 -5.74 0.60 -7.53
N VAL A 27 -5.56 -0.11 -8.64
CA VAL A 27 -4.84 -1.40 -8.67
C VAL A 27 -3.64 -1.28 -9.61
N ALA A 28 -2.45 -1.63 -9.13
CA ALA A 28 -1.28 -1.75 -9.99
C ALA A 28 -1.47 -2.89 -11.00
N GLN A 29 -0.95 -2.72 -12.22
CA GLN A 29 -1.22 -3.63 -13.33
C GLN A 29 -0.16 -4.71 -13.53
N ASN A 30 0.88 -4.74 -12.70
CA ASN A 30 1.95 -5.73 -12.75
C ASN A 30 2.37 -6.17 -11.34
N ASN A 31 3.28 -7.14 -11.27
CA ASN A 31 3.77 -7.71 -10.02
C ASN A 31 5.18 -7.23 -9.65
N ASP A 32 5.64 -6.12 -10.22
CA ASP A 32 7.00 -5.64 -9.98
C ASP A 32 7.17 -5.24 -8.50
N PRO A 33 8.35 -5.46 -7.91
CA PRO A 33 8.64 -4.97 -6.56
C PRO A 33 8.57 -3.45 -6.48
N TRP A 34 7.98 -2.91 -5.42
CA TRP A 34 7.93 -1.47 -5.20
C TRP A 34 9.14 -0.99 -4.39
N PRO A 35 10.01 -0.13 -4.96
CA PRO A 35 11.15 0.43 -4.22
C PRO A 35 10.72 1.51 -3.22
N VAL A 36 11.61 1.84 -2.28
CA VAL A 36 11.44 2.86 -1.22
C VAL A 36 10.80 4.17 -1.73
N ALA A 37 11.25 4.68 -2.87
CA ALA A 37 10.73 5.93 -3.42
C ALA A 37 9.26 5.80 -3.90
N ALA A 38 8.87 4.63 -4.41
CA ALA A 38 7.51 4.38 -4.87
C ALA A 38 6.54 4.19 -3.70
N THR A 39 6.94 3.40 -2.69
CA THR A 39 6.16 3.20 -1.46
C THR A 39 6.01 4.51 -0.68
N GLY A 40 7.07 5.31 -0.56
CA GLY A 40 6.99 6.65 0.04
C GLY A 40 5.99 7.60 -0.65
N ARG A 41 5.99 7.63 -1.99
CA ARG A 41 4.97 8.41 -2.74
C ARG A 41 3.56 7.88 -2.50
N ALA A 42 3.38 6.56 -2.46
CA ALA A 42 2.08 5.95 -2.19
C ALA A 42 1.55 6.34 -0.80
N LEU A 43 2.41 6.33 0.22
CA LEU A 43 2.07 6.72 1.59
C LEU A 43 1.55 8.18 1.68
N ALA A 44 2.06 9.08 0.83
CA ALA A 44 1.58 10.47 0.78
C ALA A 44 0.28 10.66 -0.02
N GLN A 45 -0.07 9.73 -0.92
CA GLN A 45 -1.17 9.92 -1.88
C GLN A 45 -2.48 9.23 -1.49
N TYR A 46 -2.39 8.06 -0.87
CA TYR A 46 -3.54 7.21 -0.58
C TYR A 46 -3.94 7.24 0.90
N ASP A 47 -5.22 7.05 1.20
CA ASP A 47 -5.72 6.93 2.57
C ASP A 47 -5.37 5.56 3.18
N ALA A 48 -5.34 4.53 2.34
CA ALA A 48 -4.93 3.18 2.70
C ALA A 48 -4.15 2.50 1.57
N ILE A 49 -3.31 1.53 1.94
CA ILE A 49 -2.56 0.70 0.99
C ILE A 49 -2.74 -0.77 1.39
N LEU A 50 -3.09 -1.62 0.43
CA LEU A 50 -3.01 -3.07 0.52
C LEU A 50 -1.75 -3.54 -0.20
N ALA A 51 -0.69 -3.75 0.59
CA ALA A 51 0.64 -4.15 0.16
C ALA A 51 0.79 -5.67 0.04
N THR A 52 1.94 -6.10 -0.49
CA THR A 52 2.32 -7.52 -0.57
C THR A 52 3.84 -7.68 -0.59
N LEU A 53 4.33 -8.91 -0.39
CA LEU A 53 5.75 -9.22 -0.24
C LEU A 53 6.61 -8.64 -1.37
N GLY A 54 7.64 -7.87 -1.04
CA GLY A 54 8.53 -7.23 -2.02
C GLY A 54 8.27 -5.74 -2.20
N ASP A 55 7.18 -5.21 -1.65
CA ASP A 55 7.01 -3.77 -1.51
C ASP A 55 7.86 -3.29 -0.33
N THR A 56 8.76 -2.33 -0.56
CA THR A 56 9.72 -1.92 0.47
C THR A 56 9.14 -0.77 1.31
N PHE A 57 8.45 -1.10 2.39
CA PHE A 57 7.95 -0.15 3.40
C PHE A 57 8.93 -0.05 4.57
N SER A 58 10.16 0.42 4.30
CA SER A 58 11.20 0.61 5.32
C SER A 58 11.11 1.99 6.00
N ALA A 59 11.82 2.23 7.11
CA ALA A 59 11.87 3.56 7.73
C ALA A 59 12.16 4.72 6.74
N PRO A 60 13.12 4.60 5.80
CA PRO A 60 13.32 5.60 4.75
C PRO A 60 12.09 5.83 3.85
N ALA A 61 11.24 4.82 3.63
CA ALA A 61 10.02 4.99 2.85
C ALA A 61 8.99 5.84 3.60
N PHE A 62 8.82 5.58 4.90
CA PHE A 62 7.92 6.36 5.76
C PHE A 62 8.39 7.81 5.95
N ALA A 63 9.70 8.04 5.93
CA ALA A 63 10.30 9.37 6.01
C ALA A 63 10.48 10.07 4.63
N ALA A 64 10.14 9.41 3.52
CA ALA A 64 10.44 9.91 2.18
C ALA A 64 9.64 11.16 1.79
N GLN A 65 8.53 11.45 2.47
CA GLN A 65 7.65 12.58 2.20
C GLN A 65 7.44 13.39 3.49
N PRO A 66 7.21 14.72 3.41
CA PRO A 66 7.01 15.56 4.59
C PRO A 66 5.80 15.17 5.44
N ALA A 67 4.79 14.57 4.82
CA ALA A 67 3.59 14.07 5.47
C ALA A 67 3.04 12.86 4.72
N ASN A 68 2.60 11.85 5.47
CA ASN A 68 1.91 10.68 4.94
C ASN A 68 0.40 10.87 5.13
N LYS A 69 -0.36 10.67 4.06
CA LYS A 69 -1.83 10.64 4.09
C LYS A 69 -2.34 9.27 4.52
N CYS A 70 -1.58 8.22 4.24
CA CYS A 70 -1.94 6.84 4.50
C CYS A 70 -2.08 6.60 6.01
N ARG A 71 -3.28 6.18 6.41
CA ARG A 71 -3.62 5.86 7.80
C ARG A 71 -3.76 4.36 8.06
N LEU A 72 -3.73 3.54 7.02
CA LEU A 72 -3.82 2.09 7.10
C LEU A 72 -2.91 1.43 6.06
N LEU A 73 -1.92 0.67 6.52
CA LEU A 73 -1.13 -0.24 5.70
C LEU A 73 -1.55 -1.68 5.99
N ALA A 74 -2.33 -2.27 5.11
CA ALA A 74 -2.74 -3.67 5.17
C ALA A 74 -1.78 -4.55 4.35
N ASN A 75 -1.54 -5.78 4.80
CA ASN A 75 -0.64 -6.71 4.12
C ASN A 75 -1.42 -7.91 3.58
N PHE A 76 -1.34 -8.13 2.27
CA PHE A 76 -1.77 -9.38 1.64
C PHE A 76 -0.62 -10.40 1.72
N GLY A 77 -0.43 -10.96 2.92
CA GLY A 77 0.61 -11.95 3.21
C GLY A 77 0.68 -12.28 4.71
N VAL A 78 1.27 -13.43 5.05
CA VAL A 78 1.45 -13.84 6.45
C VAL A 78 2.62 -13.10 7.09
N GLY A 79 3.76 -13.03 6.39
CA GLY A 79 4.96 -12.35 6.87
C GLY A 79 4.98 -10.86 6.48
N TYR A 80 5.55 -10.04 7.36
CA TYR A 80 5.63 -8.58 7.20
C TYR A 80 7.07 -8.04 7.29
N ASN A 81 8.09 -8.87 7.07
CA ASN A 81 9.52 -8.47 7.17
C ASN A 81 9.92 -7.31 6.23
N HIS A 82 9.11 -7.02 5.21
CA HIS A 82 9.30 -5.92 4.26
C HIS A 82 8.66 -4.60 4.75
N ILE A 83 8.07 -4.60 5.94
CA ILE A 83 7.42 -3.48 6.60
C ILE A 83 8.16 -3.19 7.90
N ASP A 84 8.70 -1.98 8.02
CA ASP A 84 9.24 -1.45 9.26
C ASP A 84 8.10 -1.05 10.19
N VAL A 85 7.64 -2.02 10.98
CA VAL A 85 6.50 -1.85 11.90
C VAL A 85 6.79 -0.91 13.08
N VAL A 86 8.04 -0.55 13.33
CA VAL A 86 8.39 0.40 14.39
C VAL A 86 8.15 1.83 13.92
N THR A 87 8.36 2.07 12.62
CA THR A 87 8.18 3.40 12.00
C THR A 87 6.75 3.61 11.48
N ALA A 88 6.07 2.52 11.07
CA ALA A 88 4.69 2.55 10.57
C ALA A 88 3.68 3.06 11.61
#